data_AF-A0A3N5Q3J6-F1
#
_entry.id   AF-A0A3N5Q3J6-F1
#
_cell.length_a   1.000
_cell.length_b   1.000
_cell.length_c   1.000
_cell.angle_alpha   90.00
_cell.angle_beta   90.00
_cell.angle_gamma   90.00
#
_symmetry.space_group_name_H-M   'P 1'
#
loop_
_entity.id
_entity.type
_entity.pdbx_description
1 polymer ?
#
loop_
_entity_poly.entity_id
_entity_poly.type
_entity_poly.pdbx_seq_one_letter_code
_entity_poly.pdbx_strand_id
1 'polypeptide(L)'
;MNVREAFPQTVVDSKQALECIARISTEVERKDAPHLLNEEIIERCWSHASRFESGCPRGYWLLVARLTEATLLCAGNYADSCEFEATGDLLVNSREIIVHSRNGGQSAVKRRHGRISSQFISTGVVRKEQMNTFYARISLETTKPPLLPHMTQVLKRSGFISQFYLRRLEECQRQIAATLGFLSAWSIFDAAELFRRLEASSPRERAFVESQLCRFDARVFHQIGADLRRILAEPGYPSPFLTEDSFGHRREYREPIKVAPICAQSLL
;
A
#
# COMPACT_ATOMS: atom_id res chain seq x y z
N MET A 1 -18.83 25.75 8.52
CA MET A 1 -18.05 26.75 7.75
C MET A 1 -17.06 25.97 6.91
N ASN A 2 -17.32 25.84 5.61
CA ASN A 2 -16.68 24.85 4.72
C ASN A 2 -15.78 25.61 3.73
N VAL A 3 -14.52 25.80 4.10
CA VAL A 3 -13.52 26.41 3.20
C VAL A 3 -12.93 25.27 2.38
N ARG A 4 -13.51 25.02 1.20
CA ARG A 4 -12.88 24.23 0.15
C ARG A 4 -11.77 25.10 -0.45
N GLU A 5 -10.52 24.88 -0.05
CA GLU A 5 -9.38 25.35 -0.83
C GLU A 5 -9.37 24.57 -2.14
N ALA A 6 -9.89 25.20 -3.20
CA ALA A 6 -9.68 24.75 -4.56
C ALA A 6 -8.19 24.92 -4.87
N PHE A 7 -7.43 23.83 -4.81
CA PHE A 7 -6.06 23.82 -5.32
C PHE A 7 -6.10 24.24 -6.80
N PRO A 8 -5.38 25.29 -7.22
CA PRO A 8 -5.30 25.64 -8.62
C PRO A 8 -4.70 24.45 -9.37
N GLN A 9 -5.49 23.83 -10.25
CA GLN A 9 -5.01 22.87 -11.22
C GLN A 9 -4.10 23.64 -12.19
N THR A 10 -2.82 23.73 -11.84
CA THR A 10 -1.78 24.14 -12.76
C THR A 10 -1.76 23.08 -13.86
N VAL A 11 -2.05 23.51 -15.09
CA VAL A 11 -1.93 22.64 -16.26
C VAL A 11 -0.45 22.28 -16.38
N VAL A 12 -0.10 21.08 -15.93
CA VAL A 12 1.27 20.59 -16.02
C VAL A 12 1.57 20.30 -17.48
N ASP A 13 2.70 20.83 -17.96
CA ASP A 13 3.19 20.56 -19.31
C ASP A 13 3.33 19.03 -19.52
N SER A 14 2.73 18.51 -20.59
CA SER A 14 2.78 17.09 -20.93
C SER A 14 4.22 16.59 -21.04
N LYS A 15 5.15 17.41 -21.55
CA LYS A 15 6.57 17.06 -21.62
C LYS A 15 7.18 16.88 -20.23
N GLN A 16 6.90 17.81 -19.31
CA GLN A 16 7.35 17.73 -17.93
C GLN A 16 6.79 16.49 -17.22
N ALA A 17 5.52 16.13 -17.49
CA ALA A 17 4.90 14.93 -16.94
C ALA A 17 5.61 13.65 -17.41
N LEU A 18 5.92 13.54 -18.70
CA LEU A 18 6.65 12.40 -19.26
C LEU A 18 8.04 12.24 -18.63
N GLU A 19 8.81 13.32 -18.52
CA GLU A 19 10.14 13.32 -17.90
C GLU A 19 10.09 12.92 -16.42
N CYS A 20 9.09 13.43 -15.68
CA CYS A 20 8.91 13.08 -14.27
C CYS A 20 8.52 11.61 -14.09
N ILE A 21 7.62 11.09 -14.91
CA ILE A 21 7.21 9.67 -14.89
C ILE A 21 8.42 8.77 -15.18
N ALA A 22 9.21 9.09 -16.21
CA ALA A 22 10.42 8.35 -16.55
C ALA A 22 11.44 8.34 -15.41
N ARG A 23 11.62 9.49 -14.76
CA ARG A 23 12.55 9.63 -13.61
C ARG A 23 12.12 8.79 -12.43
N ILE A 24 10.85 8.85 -12.01
CA ILE A 24 10.34 8.06 -10.88
C ILE A 24 10.47 6.57 -11.21
N SER A 25 10.09 6.16 -12.42
CA SER A 25 10.22 4.78 -12.88
C SER A 25 11.67 4.28 -12.79
N THR A 26 12.64 5.12 -13.16
CA THR A 26 14.07 4.78 -13.09
C THR A 26 14.58 4.73 -11.65
N GLU A 27 14.08 5.61 -10.77
CA GLU A 27 14.43 5.60 -9.34
C GLU A 27 14.01 4.27 -8.68
N VAL A 28 12.79 3.80 -8.97
CA VAL A 28 12.28 2.53 -8.43
C VAL A 28 13.10 1.35 -8.96
N GLU A 29 13.43 1.33 -10.26
CA GLU A 29 14.22 0.27 -10.88
C GLU A 29 15.63 0.16 -10.31
N ARG A 30 16.28 1.30 -10.01
CA ARG A 30 17.61 1.30 -9.36
C ARG A 30 17.57 0.78 -7.92
N LYS A 31 16.40 0.81 -7.29
CA LYS A 31 16.20 0.41 -5.89
C LYS A 31 15.56 -0.97 -5.76
N ASP A 32 15.40 -1.72 -6.85
CA ASP A 32 14.76 -3.05 -6.89
C ASP A 32 15.51 -4.14 -6.08
N ALA A 33 16.59 -3.79 -5.38
CA ALA A 33 17.15 -4.66 -4.36
C ALA A 33 16.17 -4.74 -3.16
N PRO A 34 15.88 -5.94 -2.63
CA PRO A 34 14.88 -6.18 -1.56
C PRO A 34 15.00 -5.30 -0.31
N HIS A 35 16.18 -4.71 -0.07
CA HIS A 35 16.49 -3.91 1.11
C HIS A 35 16.55 -2.40 0.85
N LEU A 36 16.43 -1.95 -0.40
CA LEU A 36 16.55 -0.53 -0.76
C LEU A 36 15.19 0.15 -0.97
N LEU A 37 14.13 -0.63 -1.22
CA LEU A 37 12.76 -0.15 -1.23
C LEU A 37 12.13 -0.38 0.14
N ASN A 38 11.48 0.66 0.65
CA ASN A 38 10.68 0.63 1.88
C ASN A 38 9.42 1.48 1.68
N GLU A 39 8.50 1.42 2.65
CA GLU A 39 7.22 2.13 2.60
C GLU A 39 7.38 3.64 2.33
N GLU A 40 8.34 4.30 3.00
CA GLU A 40 8.56 5.75 2.89
C GLU A 40 8.97 6.15 1.48
N ILE A 41 9.90 5.41 0.86
CA ILE A 41 10.36 5.69 -0.49
C ILE A 41 9.21 5.54 -1.49
N ILE A 42 8.43 4.46 -1.36
CA ILE A 42 7.30 4.19 -2.26
C ILE A 42 6.23 5.27 -2.09
N GLU A 43 5.87 5.62 -0.86
CA GLU A 43 4.87 6.66 -0.57
C GLU A 43 5.31 8.03 -1.12
N ARG A 44 6.61 8.36 -1.00
CA ARG A 44 7.18 9.58 -1.58
C ARG A 44 7.09 9.58 -3.10
N CYS A 45 7.46 8.48 -3.76
CA CYS A 45 7.37 8.34 -5.21
C CYS A 45 5.91 8.46 -5.68
N TRP A 46 4.97 7.83 -4.98
CA TRP A 46 3.55 7.90 -5.31
C TRP A 46 2.98 9.32 -5.11
N SER A 47 3.29 9.97 -3.99
CA SER A 47 2.89 11.35 -3.70
C SER A 47 3.46 12.36 -4.71
N HIS A 48 4.61 12.05 -5.30
CA HIS A 48 5.19 12.85 -6.38
C HIS A 48 4.49 12.58 -7.71
N ALA A 49 4.21 11.31 -8.03
CA ALA A 49 3.54 10.90 -9.26
C ALA A 49 2.14 11.50 -9.42
N SER A 50 1.38 11.64 -8.32
CA SER A 50 -0.01 12.14 -8.35
C SER A 50 -0.15 13.55 -8.94
N ARG A 51 0.93 14.34 -8.98
CA ARG A 51 0.96 15.67 -9.59
C ARG A 51 0.88 15.64 -11.12
N PHE A 52 1.08 14.47 -11.74
CA PHE A 52 1.23 14.32 -13.18
C PHE A 52 0.10 13.51 -13.83
N GLU A 53 -0.97 13.21 -13.08
CA GLU A 53 -2.10 12.41 -13.57
C GLU A 53 -2.71 12.95 -14.87
N SER A 54 -2.93 14.26 -14.96
CA SER A 54 -3.56 14.87 -16.14
C SER A 54 -2.63 15.00 -17.35
N GLY A 55 -1.31 15.02 -17.16
CA GLY A 55 -0.33 15.31 -18.22
C GLY A 55 0.01 14.12 -19.12
N CYS A 56 -0.10 12.90 -18.58
CA CYS A 56 0.06 11.65 -19.32
C CYS A 56 -0.75 10.53 -18.63
N PRO A 57 -2.08 10.46 -18.82
CA PRO A 57 -2.93 9.54 -18.06
C PRO A 57 -2.51 8.07 -18.17
N ARG A 58 -2.17 7.59 -19.38
CA ARG A 58 -1.72 6.20 -19.61
C ARG A 58 -0.40 5.91 -18.90
N GLY A 59 0.58 6.78 -19.05
CA GLY A 59 1.89 6.65 -18.40
C GLY A 59 1.80 6.76 -16.88
N TYR A 60 0.94 7.64 -16.37
CA TYR A 60 0.67 7.79 -14.95
C TYR A 60 0.07 6.50 -14.35
N TRP A 61 -0.98 5.95 -14.95
CA TRP A 61 -1.61 4.74 -14.42
C TRP A 61 -0.69 3.51 -14.48
N LEU A 62 0.14 3.38 -15.53
CA LEU A 62 1.20 2.37 -15.53
C LEU A 62 2.26 2.62 -14.47
N LEU A 63 2.63 3.87 -14.19
CA LEU A 63 3.57 4.19 -13.11
C LEU A 63 2.99 3.80 -11.74
N VAL A 64 1.72 4.10 -11.47
CA VAL A 64 1.06 3.70 -10.22
C VAL A 64 0.97 2.17 -10.13
N ALA A 65 0.66 1.48 -11.23
CA ALA A 65 0.69 0.02 -11.28
C ALA A 65 2.10 -0.51 -10.96
N ARG A 66 3.15 0.08 -11.54
CA ARG A 66 4.55 -0.29 -11.28
C ARG A 66 4.95 -0.08 -9.82
N LEU A 67 4.56 1.05 -9.23
CA LEU A 67 4.80 1.33 -7.81
C LEU A 67 4.07 0.32 -6.93
N THR A 68 2.85 -0.07 -7.29
CA THR A 68 2.08 -1.08 -6.54
C THR A 68 2.74 -2.45 -6.61
N GLU A 69 3.28 -2.83 -7.76
CA GLU A 69 4.03 -4.07 -7.92
C GLU A 69 5.33 -4.04 -7.11
N ALA A 70 6.05 -2.91 -7.08
CA ALA A 70 7.21 -2.74 -6.20
C ALA A 70 6.83 -2.90 -4.72
N THR A 71 5.68 -2.35 -4.29
CA THR A 71 5.16 -2.55 -2.93
C THR A 71 4.85 -4.02 -2.64
N LEU A 72 4.30 -4.75 -3.62
CA LEU A 72 4.03 -6.18 -3.49
C LEU A 72 5.31 -7.00 -3.31
N LEU A 73 6.32 -6.76 -4.14
CA LEU A 73 7.62 -7.43 -4.04
C LEU A 73 8.27 -7.15 -2.68
N CYS A 74 8.23 -5.89 -2.24
CA CYS A 74 8.72 -5.47 -0.93
C CYS A 74 8.00 -6.20 0.22
N ALA A 75 6.66 -6.19 0.21
CA ALA A 75 5.86 -6.88 1.23
C ALA A 75 6.07 -8.41 1.22
N GLY A 76 6.17 -9.04 0.05
CA GLY A 76 6.45 -10.47 -0.09
C GLY A 76 7.84 -10.84 0.45
N ASN A 77 8.85 -10.03 0.16
CA ASN A 77 10.21 -10.24 0.67
C ASN A 77 10.28 -10.07 2.19
N TYR A 78 9.57 -9.07 2.76
CA TYR A 78 9.44 -8.92 4.21
C TYR A 78 8.74 -10.13 4.84
N ALA A 79 7.66 -10.62 4.23
CA ALA A 79 6.94 -11.79 4.74
C ALA A 79 7.84 -13.05 4.74
N ASP A 80 8.55 -13.29 3.64
CA ASP A 80 9.47 -14.42 3.49
C ASP A 80 10.67 -14.32 4.45
N SER A 81 11.02 -13.10 4.87
CA SER A 81 12.08 -12.81 5.86
C SER A 81 11.57 -12.74 7.29
N CYS A 82 10.30 -13.10 7.55
CA CYS A 82 9.67 -13.02 8.86
C CYS A 82 9.67 -11.58 9.46
N GLU A 83 9.71 -10.54 8.63
CA GLU A 83 9.58 -9.16 9.06
C GLU A 83 8.10 -8.79 9.20
N PHE A 84 7.46 -9.33 10.24
CA PHE A 84 6.02 -9.19 10.49
C PHE A 84 5.56 -7.73 10.58
N GLU A 85 6.34 -6.87 11.25
CA GLU A 85 6.01 -5.45 11.40
C GLU A 85 6.05 -4.73 10.05
N ALA A 86 7.13 -4.90 9.29
CA ALA A 86 7.30 -4.25 7.99
C ALA A 86 6.28 -4.73 6.95
N THR A 87 5.97 -6.04 6.95
CA THR A 87 4.90 -6.60 6.11
C THR A 87 3.54 -6.06 6.55
N GLY A 88 3.29 -6.05 7.85
CA GLY A 88 2.07 -5.50 8.45
C GLY A 88 1.90 -4.03 8.09
N ASP A 89 2.97 -3.26 8.05
CA ASP A 89 2.96 -1.84 7.70
C ASP A 89 2.49 -1.58 6.27
N LEU A 90 2.90 -2.41 5.33
CA LEU A 90 2.44 -2.31 3.95
C LEU A 90 1.00 -2.79 3.76
N LEU A 91 0.57 -3.83 4.49
CA LEU A 91 -0.66 -4.57 4.21
C LEU A 91 -1.83 -4.32 5.17
N VAL A 92 -1.57 -4.09 6.45
CA VAL A 92 -2.59 -4.13 7.53
C VAL A 92 -2.60 -2.89 8.41
N ASN A 93 -1.43 -2.37 8.79
CA ASN A 93 -1.31 -1.27 9.74
C ASN A 93 -1.44 0.07 9.01
N SER A 94 -2.51 0.81 9.32
CA SER A 94 -2.68 2.18 8.86
C SER A 94 -1.44 3.02 9.19
N ARG A 95 -1.00 3.80 8.21
CA ARG A 95 0.10 4.75 8.34
C ARG A 95 -0.24 5.88 9.31
N GLU A 96 -1.52 6.27 9.37
CA GLU A 96 -1.99 7.35 10.24
C GLU A 96 -3.42 7.10 10.72
N ILE A 97 -3.58 7.23 12.04
CA ILE A 97 -4.87 7.18 12.73
C ILE A 97 -4.97 8.40 13.63
N ILE A 98 -6.02 9.20 13.45
CA ILE A 98 -6.35 10.33 14.32
C ILE A 98 -7.36 9.86 15.38
N VAL A 99 -7.09 10.21 16.63
CA VAL A 99 -7.97 9.98 17.77
C VAL A 99 -8.69 11.29 18.07
N HIS A 100 -10.01 11.30 17.92
CA HIS A 100 -10.86 12.44 18.24
C HIS A 100 -11.55 12.23 19.58
N SER A 101 -11.66 13.30 20.37
CA SER A 101 -12.54 13.34 21.54
C SER A 101 -13.95 13.74 21.10
N ARG A 102 -14.95 12.91 21.43
CA ARG A 102 -16.36 13.16 21.09
C ARG A 102 -16.94 14.41 21.77
N ASN A 103 -16.31 14.88 22.84
CA ASN A 103 -16.77 16.04 23.61
C ASN A 103 -16.17 17.37 23.12
N GLY A 104 -15.70 17.44 21.86
CA GLY A 104 -15.15 18.67 21.27
C GLY A 104 -13.73 19.03 21.73
N GLY A 105 -12.94 18.03 22.12
CA GLY A 105 -11.53 18.21 22.51
C GLY A 105 -10.55 18.20 21.34
N GLN A 106 -9.28 18.48 21.63
CA GLN A 106 -8.19 18.37 20.64
C GLN A 106 -8.08 16.93 20.11
N SER A 107 -7.90 16.82 18.79
CA SER A 107 -7.61 15.55 18.13
C SER A 107 -6.10 15.32 18.15
N ALA A 108 -5.69 14.06 18.27
CA ALA A 108 -4.29 13.70 18.36
C ALA A 108 -3.96 12.54 17.42
N VAL A 109 -2.79 12.60 16.79
CA VAL A 109 -2.29 11.50 15.94
C VAL A 109 -1.79 10.38 16.85
N LYS A 110 -2.31 9.17 16.63
CA LYS A 110 -1.83 7.97 17.30
C LYS A 110 -0.44 7.62 16.76
N ARG A 111 0.54 7.41 17.65
CA ARG A 111 1.82 6.80 17.27
C ARG A 111 1.56 5.38 16.72
N ARG A 112 2.08 5.08 15.54
CA ARG A 112 2.05 3.74 14.94
C ARG A 112 2.63 2.73 15.94
N HIS A 113 2.11 1.50 15.95
CA HIS A 113 2.55 0.38 16.82
C HIS A 113 2.34 0.54 18.34
N GLY A 114 2.20 1.76 18.86
CA GLY A 114 1.87 1.97 20.26
C GLY A 114 0.41 1.62 20.58
N ARG A 115 0.17 1.06 21.76
CA ARG A 115 -1.19 0.84 22.28
C ARG A 115 -1.89 2.18 22.52
N ILE A 116 -3.15 2.31 22.13
CA ILE A 116 -3.95 3.52 22.35
C ILE A 116 -4.04 3.82 23.85
N SER A 117 -4.31 2.80 24.67
CA SER A 117 -4.39 2.93 26.12
C SER A 117 -3.11 3.51 26.74
N SER A 118 -1.93 3.11 26.24
CA SER A 118 -0.65 3.65 26.70
C SER A 118 -0.40 5.10 26.28
N GLN A 119 -1.04 5.58 25.22
CA GLN A 119 -0.82 6.93 24.68
C GLN A 119 -1.81 7.96 25.22
N PHE A 120 -3.00 7.53 25.63
CA PHE A 120 -4.12 8.43 25.92
C PHE A 120 -4.81 8.21 27.27
N ILE A 121 -4.43 7.16 28.03
CA ILE A 121 -4.96 6.95 29.40
C ILE A 121 -3.88 7.34 30.40
N SER A 122 -4.21 8.30 31.28
CA SER A 122 -3.35 8.74 32.37
C SER A 122 -3.08 7.60 33.36
N THR A 123 -1.81 7.40 33.73
CA THR A 123 -1.38 6.39 34.69
C THR A 123 -1.81 6.77 36.11
N GLY A 124 -2.73 6.00 36.73
CA GLY A 124 -3.00 6.16 38.17
C GLY A 124 -4.32 5.63 38.75
N VAL A 125 -5.28 5.17 37.95
CA VAL A 125 -6.63 4.79 38.44
C VAL A 125 -7.10 3.46 37.82
N VAL A 126 -8.15 2.85 38.40
CA VAL A 126 -8.71 1.53 38.06
C VAL A 126 -8.91 1.36 36.55
N ARG A 127 -8.08 0.47 36.00
CA ARG A 127 -7.82 0.34 34.55
C ARG A 127 -9.04 -0.03 33.72
N LYS A 128 -10.03 -0.74 34.28
CA LYS A 128 -11.15 -1.32 33.51
C LYS A 128 -12.29 -0.34 33.24
N GLU A 129 -12.76 0.36 34.27
CA GLU A 129 -13.87 1.33 34.14
C GLU A 129 -13.46 2.57 33.34
N GLN A 130 -12.21 3.00 33.49
CA GLN A 130 -11.65 4.08 32.69
C GLN A 130 -11.50 3.71 31.22
N MET A 131 -11.15 2.46 30.91
CA MET A 131 -11.02 2.01 29.54
C MET A 131 -12.38 2.04 28.82
N ASN A 132 -13.44 1.55 29.46
CA ASN A 132 -14.79 1.61 28.91
C ASN A 132 -15.25 3.05 28.69
N THR A 133 -15.00 3.92 29.68
CA THR A 133 -15.34 5.35 29.59
C THR A 133 -14.53 6.05 28.49
N PHE A 134 -13.26 5.71 28.34
CA PHE A 134 -12.37 6.24 27.33
C PHE A 134 -12.83 5.82 25.93
N TYR A 135 -13.10 4.53 25.68
CA TYR A 135 -13.62 4.06 24.40
C TYR A 135 -14.97 4.67 24.04
N ALA A 136 -15.85 4.90 25.02
CA ALA A 136 -17.12 5.58 24.79
C ALA A 136 -16.97 7.05 24.36
N ARG A 137 -15.83 7.68 24.67
CA ARG A 137 -15.56 9.11 24.44
C ARG A 137 -14.64 9.40 23.26
N ILE A 138 -14.09 8.38 22.60
CA ILE A 138 -13.23 8.58 21.44
C ILE A 138 -13.89 8.12 20.14
N SER A 139 -13.43 8.66 19.02
CA SER A 139 -13.60 8.08 17.69
C SER A 139 -12.26 8.03 16.99
N LEU A 140 -12.04 6.97 16.21
CA LEU A 140 -10.82 6.78 15.43
C LEU A 140 -11.11 7.10 13.97
N GLU A 141 -10.27 7.90 13.35
CA GLU A 141 -10.30 8.18 11.92
C GLU A 141 -9.00 7.67 11.30
N THR A 142 -9.10 6.81 10.28
CA THR A 142 -7.94 6.42 9.48
C THR A 142 -7.78 7.40 8.33
N THR A 143 -6.79 8.28 8.44
CA THR A 143 -6.48 9.29 7.41
C THR A 143 -5.52 8.77 6.36
N LYS A 144 -4.63 7.83 6.73
CA LYS A 144 -3.73 7.14 5.79
C LYS A 144 -3.83 5.62 6.00
N PRO A 145 -4.61 4.90 5.16
CA PRO A 145 -4.73 3.44 5.26
C PRO A 145 -3.42 2.73 4.88
N PRO A 146 -3.29 1.40 5.09
CA PRO A 146 -2.09 0.66 4.69
C PRO A 146 -1.78 0.86 3.19
N LEU A 147 -0.51 0.98 2.85
CA LEU A 147 -0.09 1.47 1.53
C LEU A 147 -0.59 0.58 0.39
N LEU A 148 -0.38 -0.73 0.48
CA LEU A 148 -0.68 -1.66 -0.61
C LEU A 148 -2.20 -1.82 -0.88
N PRO A 149 -3.07 -2.02 0.13
CA PRO A 149 -4.52 -1.98 -0.08
C PRO A 149 -5.00 -0.63 -0.62
N HIS A 150 -4.41 0.48 -0.17
CA HIS A 150 -4.77 1.81 -0.66
C HIS A 150 -4.47 1.95 -2.16
N MET A 151 -3.26 1.62 -2.59
CA MET A 151 -2.87 1.69 -4.00
C MET A 151 -3.74 0.78 -4.86
N THR A 152 -4.03 -0.45 -4.39
CA THR A 152 -4.94 -1.38 -5.07
C THR A 152 -6.33 -0.79 -5.24
N GLN A 153 -6.88 -0.16 -4.20
CA GLN A 153 -8.19 0.48 -4.26
C GLN A 153 -8.23 1.67 -5.22
N VAL A 154 -7.14 2.44 -5.29
CA VAL A 154 -6.98 3.56 -6.24
C VAL A 154 -6.94 3.04 -7.67
N LEU A 155 -6.13 2.01 -7.96
CA LEU A 155 -6.08 1.37 -9.27
C LEU A 155 -7.43 0.78 -9.68
N LYS A 156 -8.15 0.14 -8.76
CA LYS A 156 -9.48 -0.44 -9.00
C LYS A 156 -10.53 0.63 -9.33
N ARG A 157 -10.53 1.73 -8.58
CA ARG A 157 -11.50 2.83 -8.76
C ARG A 157 -11.22 3.68 -10.00
N SER A 158 -9.97 3.70 -10.47
CA SER A 158 -9.59 4.49 -11.65
C SER A 158 -10.29 3.98 -12.92
N GLY A 159 -10.55 2.68 -13.01
CA GLY A 159 -11.12 2.03 -14.20
C GLY A 159 -10.14 1.89 -15.36
N PHE A 160 -8.94 2.47 -15.25
CA PHE A 160 -7.91 2.43 -16.30
C PHE A 160 -7.07 1.17 -16.30
N ILE A 161 -7.20 0.34 -15.25
CA ILE A 161 -6.38 -0.84 -15.01
C ILE A 161 -7.15 -2.11 -15.38
N SER A 162 -6.46 -3.04 -16.03
CA SER A 162 -7.08 -4.29 -16.48
C SER A 162 -7.52 -5.18 -15.30
N GLN A 163 -8.66 -5.85 -15.46
CA GLN A 163 -9.21 -6.75 -14.43
C GLN A 163 -8.29 -7.93 -14.14
N PHE A 164 -7.54 -8.40 -15.15
CA PHE A 164 -6.53 -9.43 -14.96
C PHE A 164 -5.48 -9.01 -13.94
N TYR A 165 -4.93 -7.79 -14.08
CA TYR A 165 -3.92 -7.30 -13.15
C TYR A 165 -4.50 -7.07 -11.74
N LEU A 166 -5.70 -6.49 -11.63
CA LEU A 166 -6.35 -6.29 -10.32
C LEU A 166 -6.57 -7.60 -9.56
N ARG A 167 -7.03 -8.66 -10.23
CA ARG A 167 -7.17 -9.99 -9.59
C ARG A 167 -5.84 -10.53 -9.09
N ARG A 168 -4.77 -10.35 -9.86
CA ARG A 168 -3.42 -10.74 -9.43
C ARG A 168 -3.00 -9.96 -8.17
N LEU A 169 -3.22 -8.65 -8.11
CA LEU A 169 -2.89 -7.84 -6.93
C LEU A 169 -3.61 -8.35 -5.67
N GLU A 170 -4.90 -8.70 -5.80
CA GLU A 170 -5.70 -9.23 -4.70
C GLU A 170 -5.22 -10.64 -4.27
N GLU A 171 -4.82 -11.49 -5.23
CA GLU A 171 -4.26 -12.81 -4.94
C GLU A 171 -2.92 -12.72 -4.21
N CYS A 172 -2.00 -11.88 -4.69
CA CYS A 172 -0.69 -11.70 -4.05
C CYS A 172 -0.84 -11.14 -2.62
N GLN A 173 -1.77 -10.21 -2.39
CA GLN A 173 -2.07 -9.73 -1.03
C GLN A 173 -2.59 -10.85 -0.11
N ARG A 174 -3.45 -11.73 -0.64
CA ARG A 174 -3.92 -12.89 0.12
C ARG A 174 -2.80 -13.88 0.42
N GLN A 175 -1.91 -14.11 -0.55
CA GLN A 175 -0.74 -14.97 -0.35
C GLN A 175 0.18 -14.41 0.74
N ILE A 176 0.49 -13.11 0.74
CA ILE A 176 1.27 -12.47 1.81
C ILE A 176 0.61 -12.72 3.19
N ALA A 177 -0.70 -12.48 3.30
CA ALA A 177 -1.42 -12.72 4.55
C ALA A 177 -1.39 -14.20 4.97
N ALA A 178 -1.52 -15.12 4.01
CA ALA A 178 -1.44 -16.56 4.26
C ALA A 178 -0.03 -16.96 4.75
N THR A 179 1.04 -16.44 4.14
CA THR A 179 2.42 -16.66 4.57
C THR A 179 2.64 -16.21 6.02
N LEU A 180 2.18 -15.00 6.38
CA LEU A 180 2.27 -14.52 7.77
C LEU A 180 1.48 -15.42 8.74
N GLY A 181 0.29 -15.84 8.35
CA GLY A 181 -0.55 -16.75 9.14
C GLY A 181 0.13 -18.10 9.37
N PHE A 182 0.72 -18.67 8.31
CA PHE A 182 1.49 -19.91 8.36
C PHE A 182 2.70 -19.80 9.29
N LEU A 183 3.55 -18.78 9.10
CA LEU A 183 4.75 -18.58 9.92
C LEU A 183 4.40 -18.36 11.40
N SER A 184 3.36 -17.58 11.67
CA SER A 184 2.86 -17.34 13.03
C SER A 184 2.29 -18.62 13.67
N ALA A 185 1.48 -19.40 12.94
CA ALA A 185 0.96 -20.68 13.41
C ALA A 185 2.08 -21.69 13.70
N TRP A 186 3.17 -21.62 12.94
CA TRP A 186 4.36 -22.43 13.17
C TRP A 186 5.30 -21.84 14.24
N SER A 187 4.95 -20.71 14.87
CA SER A 187 5.77 -20.02 15.89
C SER A 187 7.17 -19.68 15.39
N ILE A 188 7.26 -19.13 14.18
CA ILE A 188 8.49 -18.58 13.60
C ILE A 188 8.33 -17.06 13.54
N PHE A 189 9.22 -16.35 14.23
CA PHE A 189 9.12 -14.90 14.41
C PHE A 189 10.30 -14.11 13.84
N ASP A 190 11.32 -14.81 13.33
CA ASP A 190 12.49 -14.20 12.71
C ASP A 190 13.13 -15.12 11.66
N ALA A 191 13.89 -14.53 10.75
CA ALA A 191 14.54 -15.24 9.64
C ALA A 191 15.56 -16.28 10.09
N ALA A 192 16.25 -16.05 11.22
CA ALA A 192 17.27 -16.98 11.71
C ALA A 192 16.61 -18.28 12.21
N GLU A 193 15.48 -18.18 12.88
CA GLU A 193 14.67 -19.32 13.30
C GLU A 193 14.10 -20.07 12.09
N LEU A 194 13.58 -19.35 11.09
CA LEU A 194 13.11 -19.98 9.84
C LEU A 194 14.24 -20.79 9.19
N PHE A 195 15.42 -20.19 9.06
CA PHE A 195 16.58 -20.83 8.46
C PHE A 195 17.01 -22.08 9.23
N ARG A 196 17.18 -21.99 10.55
CA ARG A 196 17.53 -23.16 11.39
C ARG A 196 16.54 -24.31 11.24
N ARG A 197 15.25 -24.01 11.22
CA ARG A 197 14.23 -25.06 11.04
C ARG A 197 14.28 -25.67 9.65
N LEU A 198 14.47 -24.86 8.61
CA LEU A 198 14.60 -25.36 7.24
C LEU A 198 15.84 -26.25 7.07
N GLU A 199 16.97 -25.92 7.70
CA GLU A 199 18.18 -26.76 7.69
C GLU A 199 17.94 -28.12 8.37
N ALA A 200 17.26 -28.13 9.50
CA ALA A 200 16.91 -29.35 10.25
C ALA A 200 15.77 -30.17 9.61
N SER A 201 15.01 -29.60 8.67
CA SER A 201 13.84 -30.25 8.06
C SER A 201 14.24 -31.26 6.98
N SER A 202 13.40 -32.28 6.81
CA SER A 202 13.50 -33.18 5.67
C SER A 202 13.25 -32.45 4.34
N PRO A 203 13.69 -32.99 3.18
CA PRO A 203 13.43 -32.37 1.88
C PRO A 203 11.93 -32.15 1.59
N ARG A 204 11.06 -33.06 2.07
CA ARG A 204 9.61 -32.95 1.89
C ARG A 204 9.02 -31.81 2.73
N GLU A 205 9.44 -31.67 3.98
CA GLU A 205 9.00 -30.59 4.85
C GLU A 205 9.52 -29.24 4.35
N ARG A 206 10.78 -29.19 3.90
CA ARG A 206 11.36 -27.99 3.28
C ARG A 206 10.55 -27.55 2.06
N ALA A 207 10.24 -28.47 1.14
CA ALA A 207 9.42 -28.16 -0.02
C ALA A 207 8.00 -27.71 0.37
N PHE A 208 7.41 -28.30 1.41
CA PHE A 208 6.12 -27.86 1.94
C PHE A 208 6.19 -26.43 2.47
N VAL A 209 7.17 -26.11 3.32
CA VAL A 209 7.36 -24.73 3.85
C VAL A 209 7.61 -23.74 2.72
N GLU A 210 8.49 -24.07 1.78
CA GLU A 210 8.79 -23.21 0.63
C GLU A 210 7.56 -22.94 -0.24
N SER A 211 6.62 -23.89 -0.34
CA SER A 211 5.35 -23.69 -1.05
C SER A 211 4.39 -22.71 -0.36
N GLN A 212 4.60 -22.43 0.93
CA GLN A 212 3.82 -21.46 1.70
C GLN A 212 4.41 -20.05 1.67
N LEU A 213 5.62 -19.88 1.11
CA LEU A 213 6.27 -18.58 0.99
C LEU A 213 5.73 -17.79 -0.22
N CYS A 214 5.94 -16.48 -0.23
CA CYS A 214 5.49 -15.59 -1.32
C CYS A 214 6.30 -15.85 -2.59
N ARG A 215 7.64 -15.79 -2.48
CA ARG A 215 8.60 -16.02 -3.59
C ARG A 215 8.21 -15.32 -4.89
N PHE A 216 7.69 -14.09 -4.79
CA PHE A 216 7.27 -13.34 -5.95
C PHE A 216 8.46 -13.04 -6.86
N ASP A 217 8.29 -13.31 -8.15
CA ASP A 217 9.25 -12.91 -9.16
C ASP A 217 8.98 -11.48 -9.66
N ALA A 218 10.03 -10.81 -10.12
CA ALA A 218 9.95 -9.43 -10.61
C ALA A 218 9.49 -9.34 -12.09
N ARG A 219 8.99 -10.40 -12.72
CA ARG A 219 8.67 -10.39 -14.16
C ARG A 219 7.58 -9.37 -14.48
N VAL A 220 6.52 -9.32 -13.68
CA VAL A 220 5.42 -8.37 -13.87
C VAL A 220 5.91 -6.93 -13.66
N PHE A 221 6.75 -6.70 -12.64
CA PHE A 221 7.37 -5.39 -12.40
C PHE A 221 8.18 -4.91 -13.61
N HIS A 222 9.04 -5.77 -14.16
CA HIS A 222 9.85 -5.44 -15.33
C HIS A 222 9.00 -5.26 -16.59
N GLN A 223 7.95 -6.07 -16.77
CA GLN A 223 7.06 -5.95 -17.92
C GLN A 223 6.28 -4.63 -17.89
N ILE A 224 5.74 -4.21 -16.73
CA ILE A 224 5.12 -2.88 -16.58
C ILE A 224 6.14 -1.78 -16.88
N GLY A 225 7.39 -1.94 -16.43
CA GLY A 225 8.47 -1.01 -16.73
C GLY A 225 8.79 -0.88 -18.23
N ALA A 226 8.81 -1.99 -18.95
CA ALA A 226 9.01 -2.01 -20.39
C ALA A 226 7.85 -1.35 -21.13
N ASP A 227 6.61 -1.68 -20.76
CA ASP A 227 5.40 -1.06 -21.32
C ASP A 227 5.35 0.44 -21.04
N LEU A 228 5.73 0.87 -19.85
CA LEU A 228 5.79 2.28 -19.49
C LEU A 228 6.77 3.03 -20.41
N ARG A 229 7.98 2.51 -20.61
CA ARG A 229 8.95 3.12 -21.55
C ARG A 229 8.39 3.20 -22.97
N ARG A 230 7.67 2.17 -23.43
CA ARG A 230 7.00 2.16 -24.73
C ARG A 230 5.91 3.20 -24.82
N ILE A 231 5.01 3.32 -23.83
CA ILE A 231 3.94 4.34 -23.82
C ILE A 231 4.52 5.76 -23.83
N LEU A 232 5.64 6.00 -23.15
CA LEU A 232 6.27 7.32 -23.12
C LEU A 232 6.88 7.70 -24.49
N ALA A 233 7.33 6.72 -25.27
CA ALA A 233 7.84 6.93 -26.63
C ALA A 233 6.72 6.93 -27.69
N GLU A 234 5.72 6.07 -27.50
CA GLU A 234 4.62 5.77 -28.42
C GLU A 234 3.29 5.82 -27.65
N PRO A 235 2.61 6.98 -27.55
CA PRO A 235 1.41 7.13 -26.72
C PRO A 235 0.26 6.16 -27.03
N GLY A 236 0.23 5.63 -28.25
CA GLY A 236 -0.76 4.65 -28.72
C GLY A 236 -0.45 3.19 -28.36
N TYR A 237 0.71 2.90 -27.76
CA TYR A 237 1.11 1.51 -27.45
C TYR A 237 0.08 0.83 -26.52
N PRO A 238 -0.46 -0.34 -26.89
CA PRO A 238 -1.38 -1.10 -26.04
C PRO A 238 -0.60 -1.86 -24.96
N SER A 239 -0.96 -1.65 -23.70
CA SER A 239 -0.42 -2.40 -22.57
C SER A 239 -1.49 -3.32 -21.97
N PRO A 240 -1.20 -4.62 -21.74
CA PRO A 240 -2.15 -5.55 -21.12
C PRO A 240 -2.55 -5.19 -19.67
N PHE A 241 -1.83 -4.25 -19.03
CA PHE A 241 -2.16 -3.77 -17.69
C PHE A 241 -3.17 -2.62 -17.70
N LEU A 242 -3.44 -2.03 -18.88
CA LEU A 242 -4.42 -0.96 -19.05
C LEU A 242 -5.70 -1.47 -19.72
N THR A 243 -6.81 -0.79 -19.44
CA THR A 243 -8.08 -0.99 -20.15
C THR A 243 -8.10 -0.14 -21.43
N GLU A 244 -8.39 -0.74 -22.60
CA GLU A 244 -8.43 -0.04 -23.88
C GLU A 244 -9.53 1.03 -23.95
N ASP A 245 -10.72 0.73 -23.41
CA ASP A 245 -11.92 1.56 -23.53
C ASP A 245 -11.90 2.87 -22.71
N SER A 246 -10.93 3.02 -21.78
CA SER A 246 -11.01 4.07 -20.76
C SER A 246 -10.47 5.42 -21.19
N PHE A 247 -9.74 5.50 -22.31
CA PHE A 247 -9.08 6.72 -22.77
C PHE A 247 -9.78 7.40 -23.97
N GLY A 248 -10.78 6.77 -24.58
CA GLY A 248 -11.54 7.30 -25.72
C GLY A 248 -12.78 8.14 -25.38
N HIS A 249 -13.22 8.13 -24.11
CA HIS A 249 -14.37 8.90 -23.65
C HIS A 249 -13.97 9.77 -22.46
N ARG A 250 -14.16 11.10 -22.58
CA ARG A 250 -14.03 12.06 -21.47
C ARG A 250 -14.99 11.62 -20.36
N ARG A 251 -14.51 10.87 -19.37
CA ARG A 251 -15.24 10.68 -18.13
C ARG A 251 -15.01 11.91 -17.27
N GLU A 252 -16.10 12.53 -16.81
CA GLU A 252 -16.07 13.56 -15.79
C GLU A 252 -15.34 13.02 -14.56
N TYR A 253 -14.31 13.73 -14.11
CA TYR A 253 -13.51 13.41 -12.93
C TYR A 253 -14.44 13.20 -11.71
N ARG A 254 -14.35 12.04 -11.05
CA ARG A 254 -15.03 11.81 -9.76
C ARG A 254 -14.25 12.52 -8.65
N GLU A 255 -14.97 13.13 -7.70
CA GLU A 255 -14.43 13.87 -6.55
C GLU A 255 -13.31 13.10 -5.79
N PRO A 256 -12.36 13.81 -5.15
CA PRO A 256 -11.30 13.21 -4.35
C PRO A 256 -11.84 12.29 -3.25
N ILE A 257 -11.13 11.18 -3.03
CA ILE A 257 -11.53 10.09 -2.15
C ILE A 257 -11.62 10.58 -0.70
N LYS A 258 -12.84 10.68 -0.17
CA LYS A 258 -13.08 10.63 1.28
C LYS A 258 -13.13 9.17 1.71
N VAL A 259 -12.15 8.71 2.47
CA VAL A 259 -12.22 7.39 3.12
C VAL A 259 -13.30 7.52 4.19
N ALA A 260 -14.36 6.71 4.10
CA ALA A 260 -15.39 6.70 5.14
C ALA A 260 -14.76 6.28 6.48
N PRO A 261 -15.09 6.95 7.60
CA PRO A 261 -14.56 6.58 8.90
C PRO A 261 -14.93 5.13 9.22
N ILE A 262 -13.93 4.32 9.56
CA ILE A 262 -14.14 2.95 10.02
C ILE A 262 -14.80 3.04 11.40
N CYS A 263 -16.06 2.61 11.49
CA CYS A 263 -16.75 2.54 12.77
C CYS A 263 -16.08 1.46 13.63
N ALA A 264 -15.47 1.87 14.76
CA ALA A 264 -14.66 1.02 15.64
C ALA A 264 -15.42 -0.13 16.34
N GLN A 265 -16.66 -0.44 15.94
CA GLN A 265 -17.45 -1.54 16.51
C GLN A 265 -17.06 -2.93 16.01
N SER A 266 -16.16 -3.05 15.03
CA SER A 266 -15.79 -4.32 14.38
C SER A 266 -14.36 -4.81 14.66
N LEU A 267 -13.65 -4.23 15.64
CA LEU A 267 -12.28 -4.61 16.02
C LEU A 267 -12.17 -5.13 17.47
N LEU A 268 -13.22 -5.78 17.98
CA LEU A 268 -13.20 -6.52 19.24
C LEU A 268 -13.40 -8.01 18.99
#